data_AF-A0AAD0U776-F1
#
_entry.id   AF-A0AAD0U776-F1
#
_cell.length_a   1.000
_cell.length_b   1.000
_cell.length_c   1.000
_cell.angle_alpha   90.00
_cell.angle_beta   90.00
_cell.angle_gamma   90.00
#
_symmetry.space_group_name_H-M   'P 1'
#
loop_
_entity.id
_entity.type
_entity.pdbx_description
1 polymer ?
#
loop_
_entity_poly.entity_id
_entity_poly.type
_entity_poly.pdbx_seq_one_letter_code
_entity_poly.pdbx_strand_id
1 'polypeptide(L)'
;MRALKMDKYKYVFFGCAVFIINCLVFYVSVINEQSDAIKRQVIETEKQVALDLPLIALSNELLKHSGNQHAVQDYLLKLNGYLDNNLRLVKIVPKSAKPLTLKPNQFIRTLKSSTTHVSLVFEKNAHFWSENRFLICLLFLVLSILFSKWLKSIIGMPVGAKGPSLNADTDLGKPKELALIIDLNTKTLSNSYMPDATVCLANKPLCFYLALIEFCRDNKDVVLNQNKYVPDELIELANKYFYRLIELGHTIRKRPNFNSSLEKTLSEIRAALDEVLNEHPDMKDIYYPPKAYGEGSRSRLHSYGLINIAKGNIEIKGK
;
A
#
# COMPACT_ATOMS: atom_id res chain seq x y z
N MET A 1 -17.15 -11.67 -19.68
CA MET A 1 -16.15 -10.71 -20.19
C MET A 1 -16.32 -9.25 -19.71
N ARG A 2 -17.55 -8.74 -19.47
CA ARG A 2 -17.75 -7.35 -18.97
C ARG A 2 -17.28 -7.11 -17.52
N ALA A 3 -17.44 -8.09 -16.62
CA ALA A 3 -17.09 -7.94 -15.20
C ALA A 3 -15.58 -7.80 -14.94
N LEU A 4 -14.75 -8.63 -15.60
CA LEU A 4 -13.27 -8.54 -15.52
C LEU A 4 -12.69 -7.21 -16.03
N LYS A 5 -13.41 -6.52 -16.94
CA LYS A 5 -12.97 -5.22 -17.46
C LYS A 5 -13.16 -4.11 -16.42
N MET A 6 -14.18 -4.21 -15.55
CA MET A 6 -14.50 -3.18 -14.54
C MET A 6 -13.42 -3.07 -13.45
N ASP A 7 -12.78 -4.17 -13.05
CA ASP A 7 -11.76 -4.12 -11.99
C ASP A 7 -10.48 -3.41 -12.41
N LYS A 8 -10.10 -3.47 -13.70
CA LYS A 8 -8.91 -2.77 -14.21
C LYS A 8 -9.06 -1.24 -14.15
N TYR A 9 -10.27 -0.72 -14.35
CA TYR A 9 -10.52 0.73 -14.34
C TYR A 9 -10.61 1.31 -12.92
N LYS A 10 -10.92 0.50 -11.89
CA LYS A 10 -10.99 0.96 -10.49
C LYS A 10 -9.65 1.52 -10.00
N TYR A 11 -8.54 0.83 -10.26
CA TYR A 11 -7.20 1.27 -9.83
C TYR A 11 -6.68 2.49 -10.61
N VAL A 12 -7.07 2.60 -11.88
CA VAL A 12 -6.76 3.77 -12.71
C VAL A 12 -7.53 4.98 -12.20
N PHE A 13 -8.82 4.83 -11.90
CA PHE A 13 -9.65 5.88 -11.32
C PHE A 13 -9.08 6.38 -9.99
N PHE A 14 -8.67 5.46 -9.11
CA PHE A 14 -8.05 5.81 -7.83
C PHE A 14 -6.72 6.56 -8.01
N GLY A 15 -5.88 6.14 -8.96
CA GLY A 15 -4.65 6.87 -9.31
C GLY A 15 -4.91 8.28 -9.80
N CYS A 16 -5.91 8.46 -10.67
CA CYS A 16 -6.33 9.77 -11.13
C CYS A 16 -6.85 10.65 -9.99
N ALA A 17 -7.62 10.08 -9.05
CA ALA A 17 -8.09 10.82 -7.88
C ALA A 17 -6.94 11.30 -7.00
N VAL A 18 -5.97 10.42 -6.70
CA VAL A 18 -4.76 10.78 -5.94
C VAL A 18 -3.95 11.85 -6.66
N PHE A 19 -3.79 11.75 -7.97
CA PHE A 19 -3.10 12.77 -8.77
C PHE A 19 -3.78 14.15 -8.67
N ILE A 20 -5.11 14.20 -8.84
CA ILE A 20 -5.89 15.44 -8.76
C ILE A 20 -5.77 16.06 -7.36
N ILE A 21 -5.88 15.25 -6.30
CA ILE A 21 -5.76 15.73 -4.92
C ILE A 21 -4.37 16.34 -4.68
N ASN A 22 -3.30 15.66 -5.08
CA ASN A 22 -1.95 16.19 -4.92
C ASN A 22 -1.74 17.48 -5.73
N CYS A 23 -2.27 17.57 -6.96
CA CYS A 23 -2.22 18.79 -7.76
C CYS A 23 -2.98 19.94 -7.10
N LEU A 24 -4.14 19.67 -6.50
CA LEU A 24 -4.93 20.68 -5.79
C LEU A 24 -4.20 21.19 -4.54
N VAL A 25 -3.65 20.29 -3.72
CA VAL A 25 -2.87 20.66 -2.53
C VAL A 25 -1.65 21.48 -2.93
N PHE A 26 -0.92 21.06 -3.97
CA PHE A 26 0.23 21.80 -4.48
C PHE A 26 -0.17 23.18 -5.01
N TYR A 27 -1.24 23.27 -5.78
CA TYR A 27 -1.78 24.54 -6.28
C TYR A 27 -2.09 25.53 -5.15
N VAL A 28 -2.81 25.07 -4.12
CA VAL A 28 -3.12 25.89 -2.94
C VAL A 28 -1.85 26.32 -2.23
N SER A 29 -0.88 25.40 -2.08
CA SER A 29 0.40 25.72 -1.43
C SER A 29 1.18 26.80 -2.18
N VAL A 30 1.28 26.68 -3.51
CA VAL A 30 2.00 27.66 -4.35
C VAL A 30 1.32 29.02 -4.28
N ILE A 31 -0.01 29.08 -4.31
CA ILE A 31 -0.75 30.34 -4.17
C ILE A 31 -0.49 30.98 -2.82
N ASN A 32 -0.48 30.18 -1.75
CA ASN A 32 -0.24 30.69 -0.41
C ASN A 32 1.18 31.26 -0.29
N GLU A 33 2.18 30.52 -0.76
CA GLU A 33 3.57 30.98 -0.79
C GLU A 33 3.75 32.26 -1.60
N GLN A 34 3.17 32.34 -2.80
CA GLN A 34 3.20 33.55 -3.63
C GLN A 34 2.53 34.73 -2.95
N SER A 35 1.39 34.50 -2.29
CA SER A 35 0.68 35.54 -1.54
C SER A 35 1.55 36.11 -0.42
N ASP A 36 2.24 35.25 0.33
CA ASP A 36 3.09 35.67 1.44
C ASP A 36 4.38 36.35 0.95
N ALA A 37 4.99 35.87 -0.13
CA ALA A 37 6.12 36.55 -0.78
C ALA A 37 5.74 37.96 -1.25
N ILE A 38 4.60 38.10 -1.93
CA ILE A 38 4.09 39.40 -2.38
C ILE A 38 3.81 40.32 -1.18
N LYS A 39 3.19 39.82 -0.10
CA LYS A 39 2.95 40.65 1.12
C LYS A 39 4.26 41.16 1.70
N ARG A 40 5.30 40.32 1.80
CA ARG A 40 6.62 40.71 2.32
C ARG A 40 7.26 41.78 1.44
N GLN A 41 7.26 41.58 0.12
CA GLN A 41 7.80 42.55 -0.84
C GLN A 41 7.06 43.88 -0.80
N VAL A 42 5.73 43.86 -0.66
CA VAL A 42 4.94 45.09 -0.51
C VAL A 42 5.37 45.86 0.73
N ILE A 43 5.51 45.19 1.88
CA ILE A 43 5.93 45.83 3.14
C ILE A 43 7.35 46.41 3.03
N GLU A 44 8.27 45.68 2.40
CA GLU A 44 9.64 46.13 2.19
C GLU A 44 9.69 47.33 1.25
N THR A 45 8.96 47.27 0.13
CA THR A 45 8.82 48.38 -0.81
C THR A 45 8.18 49.60 -0.13
N GLU A 46 7.15 49.40 0.69
CA GLU A 46 6.52 50.46 1.48
C GLU A 46 7.51 51.16 2.40
N LYS A 47 8.34 50.38 3.13
CA LYS A 47 9.38 50.92 4.01
C LYS A 47 10.42 51.71 3.22
N GLN A 48 10.89 51.18 2.11
CA GLN A 48 11.89 51.85 1.28
C GLN A 48 11.32 53.15 0.69
N VAL A 49 10.12 53.11 0.12
CA VAL A 49 9.46 54.32 -0.40
C VAL A 49 9.17 55.33 0.71
N ALA A 50 8.87 54.89 1.93
CA ALA A 50 8.68 55.79 3.08
C ALA A 50 10.00 56.47 3.50
N LEU A 51 11.13 55.77 3.45
CA LEU A 51 12.46 56.34 3.71
C LEU A 51 12.87 57.32 2.61
N ASP A 52 12.62 56.96 1.35
CA ASP A 52 12.98 57.77 0.19
C ASP A 52 11.99 58.93 -0.07
N LEU A 53 10.83 58.94 0.61
CA LEU A 53 9.73 59.87 0.34
C LEU A 53 10.15 61.35 0.24
N PRO A 54 11.05 61.87 1.11
CA PRO A 54 11.53 63.26 1.02
C PRO A 54 12.34 63.55 -0.24
N LEU A 55 12.97 62.52 -0.84
CA LEU A 55 13.79 62.62 -2.04
C LEU A 55 12.95 62.48 -3.33
N ILE A 56 11.74 61.92 -3.22
CA ILE A 56 10.83 61.75 -4.36
C ILE A 56 10.13 63.08 -4.63
N ALA A 57 10.36 63.66 -5.82
CA ALA A 57 9.80 64.94 -6.24
C ALA A 57 8.29 64.84 -6.61
N LEU A 58 7.44 64.54 -5.62
CA LEU A 58 5.99 64.47 -5.76
C LEU A 58 5.37 65.86 -5.83
N SER A 59 4.25 65.98 -6.55
CA SER A 59 3.45 67.20 -6.54
C SER A 59 2.84 67.43 -5.16
N ASN A 60 2.83 68.67 -4.69
CA ASN A 60 2.24 69.05 -3.40
C ASN A 60 1.34 70.28 -3.58
N GLU A 61 0.03 70.09 -3.41
CA GLU A 61 -0.97 71.15 -3.53
C GLU A 61 -0.78 72.24 -2.45
N LEU A 62 -0.38 71.88 -1.23
CA LEU A 62 -0.13 72.83 -0.14
C LEU A 62 1.06 73.75 -0.44
N LEU A 63 2.09 73.21 -1.09
CA LEU A 63 3.31 73.95 -1.45
C LEU A 63 3.27 74.53 -2.87
N LYS A 64 2.15 74.41 -3.59
CA LYS A 64 2.01 74.76 -5.02
C LYS A 64 3.14 74.19 -5.90
N HIS A 65 3.69 73.04 -5.51
CA HIS A 65 4.78 72.40 -6.23
C HIS A 65 4.19 71.39 -7.22
N SER A 66 4.48 71.54 -8.51
CA SER A 66 3.95 70.66 -9.58
C SER A 66 4.59 69.26 -9.59
N GLY A 67 5.66 69.04 -8.82
CA GLY A 67 6.44 67.80 -8.83
C GLY A 67 7.22 67.59 -10.13
N ASN A 68 8.04 66.54 -10.17
CA ASN A 68 8.80 66.15 -11.36
C ASN A 68 8.46 64.71 -11.77
N GLN A 69 7.62 64.57 -12.80
CA GLN A 69 7.17 63.27 -13.30
C GLN A 69 8.30 62.40 -13.84
N HIS A 70 9.33 62.99 -14.46
CA HIS A 70 10.49 62.25 -14.96
C HIS A 70 11.30 61.64 -13.81
N ALA A 71 11.56 62.41 -12.76
CA ALA A 71 12.28 61.90 -11.58
C ALA A 71 11.53 60.78 -10.87
N VAL A 72 10.20 60.88 -10.78
CA VAL A 72 9.35 59.80 -10.23
C VAL A 72 9.41 58.55 -11.12
N GLN A 73 9.39 58.71 -12.43
CA GLN A 73 9.50 57.58 -13.36
C GLN A 73 10.87 56.89 -13.29
N ASP A 74 11.95 57.65 -13.18
CA ASP A 74 13.31 57.12 -13.02
C ASP A 74 13.46 56.38 -11.69
N TYR A 75 12.87 56.91 -10.62
CA TYR A 75 12.81 56.23 -9.32
C TYR A 75 12.06 54.90 -9.43
N LEU A 76 10.88 54.90 -10.06
CA LEU A 76 10.10 53.68 -10.29
C LEU A 76 10.86 52.65 -11.11
N LEU A 77 11.61 53.06 -12.14
CA LEU A 77 12.43 52.16 -12.94
C LEU A 77 13.56 51.55 -12.12
N LYS A 78 14.27 52.36 -11.32
CA LYS A 78 15.34 51.88 -10.43
C LYS A 78 14.79 50.91 -9.39
N LEU A 79 13.70 51.28 -8.71
CA LEU A 79 13.10 50.45 -7.66
C LEU A 79 12.56 49.13 -8.22
N ASN A 80 11.84 49.16 -9.34
CA ASN A 80 11.36 47.95 -10.00
C ASN A 80 12.50 47.06 -10.52
N GLY A 81 13.71 47.60 -10.73
CA GLY A 81 14.89 46.79 -11.05
C GLY A 81 15.36 45.89 -9.89
N TYR A 82 14.99 46.23 -8.66
CA TYR A 82 15.28 45.42 -7.46
C TYR A 82 14.11 44.53 -7.03
N LEU A 83 12.92 44.72 -7.61
CA LEU A 83 11.74 43.92 -7.27
C LEU A 83 11.72 42.64 -8.09
N ASP A 84 11.23 41.56 -7.49
CA ASP A 84 10.97 40.33 -8.22
C ASP A 84 9.88 40.52 -9.25
N ASN A 85 9.95 39.73 -10.34
CA ASN A 85 8.98 39.74 -11.44
C ASN A 85 7.51 39.54 -11.02
N ASN A 86 7.24 39.09 -9.80
CA ASN A 86 5.89 38.85 -9.27
C ASN A 86 5.15 40.14 -8.87
N LEU A 87 5.87 41.24 -8.64
CA LEU A 87 5.32 42.49 -8.13
C LEU A 87 5.97 43.69 -8.82
N ARG A 88 5.15 44.63 -9.29
CA ARG A 88 5.64 45.88 -9.87
C ARG A 88 4.98 47.08 -9.21
N LEU A 89 5.75 48.09 -8.85
CA LEU A 89 5.23 49.39 -8.44
C LEU A 89 5.00 50.24 -9.69
N VAL A 90 3.73 50.54 -9.99
CA VAL A 90 3.33 51.21 -11.23
C VAL A 90 3.27 52.72 -11.04
N LYS A 91 2.76 53.20 -9.90
CA LYS A 91 2.61 54.63 -9.62
C LYS A 91 2.78 54.96 -8.14
N ILE A 92 3.33 56.14 -7.88
CA ILE A 92 3.34 56.81 -6.58
C ILE A 92 2.61 58.13 -6.78
N VAL A 93 1.49 58.33 -6.10
CA VAL A 93 0.65 59.52 -6.29
C VAL A 93 0.24 60.07 -4.93
N PRO A 94 0.31 61.40 -4.69
CA PRO A 94 -0.30 61.99 -3.51
C PRO A 94 -1.79 61.68 -3.47
N LYS A 95 -2.35 61.53 -2.28
CA LYS A 95 -3.78 61.23 -2.11
C LYS A 95 -4.61 62.44 -2.58
N SER A 96 -5.11 62.36 -3.82
CA SER A 96 -6.03 63.34 -4.39
C SER A 96 -7.49 62.89 -4.21
N ALA A 97 -8.42 63.83 -4.26
CA ALA A 97 -9.87 63.57 -4.15
C ALA A 97 -10.43 62.78 -5.36
N LYS A 98 -9.70 62.72 -6.49
CA LYS A 98 -10.10 61.92 -7.64
C LYS A 98 -9.81 60.43 -7.39
N PRO A 99 -10.79 59.53 -7.61
CA PRO A 99 -10.58 58.10 -7.46
C PRO A 99 -9.55 57.60 -8.48
N LEU A 100 -8.56 56.84 -8.02
CA LEU A 100 -7.63 56.15 -8.92
C LEU A 100 -8.36 55.01 -9.63
N THR A 101 -8.27 54.97 -10.97
CA THR A 101 -8.77 53.85 -11.77
C THR A 101 -7.77 52.70 -11.73
N LEU A 102 -8.16 51.59 -11.12
CA LEU A 102 -7.33 50.39 -10.98
C LEU A 102 -7.63 49.38 -12.09
N LYS A 103 -6.58 48.75 -12.62
CA LYS A 103 -6.73 47.55 -13.44
C LYS A 103 -7.02 46.32 -12.56
N PRO A 104 -7.53 45.19 -13.11
CA PRO A 104 -7.90 44.00 -12.32
C PRO A 104 -6.79 43.43 -11.44
N ASN A 105 -5.53 43.52 -11.89
CA ASN A 105 -4.35 43.01 -11.16
C ASN A 105 -3.68 44.07 -10.28
N GLN A 106 -4.27 45.25 -10.15
CA GLN A 106 -3.70 46.35 -9.40
C GLN A 106 -4.37 46.52 -8.04
N PHE A 107 -3.59 46.88 -7.04
CA PHE A 107 -4.08 47.18 -5.70
C PHE A 107 -3.34 48.39 -5.13
N ILE A 108 -4.01 49.08 -4.21
CA ILE A 108 -3.49 50.31 -3.60
C ILE A 108 -3.03 50.02 -2.17
N ARG A 109 -1.91 50.62 -1.82
CA ARG A 109 -1.46 50.80 -0.45
C ARG A 109 -1.26 52.28 -0.16
N THR A 110 -1.50 52.69 1.07
CA THR A 110 -1.41 54.10 1.45
C THR A 110 -0.39 54.26 2.56
N LEU A 111 0.64 55.06 2.29
CA LEU A 111 1.56 55.54 3.29
C LEU A 111 0.96 56.76 3.98
N LYS A 112 0.83 56.69 5.30
CA LYS A 112 0.38 57.80 6.14
C LYS A 112 1.59 58.36 6.88
N SER A 113 1.96 59.59 6.55
CA SER A 113 2.84 60.41 7.37
C SER A 113 2.01 61.50 8.07
N SER A 114 2.59 62.19 9.04
CA SER A 114 1.96 63.30 9.75
C SER A 114 1.64 64.48 8.83
N THR A 115 2.35 64.62 7.72
CA THR A 115 2.24 65.75 6.78
C THR A 115 1.83 65.36 5.36
N THR A 116 1.99 64.10 4.97
CA THR A 116 1.73 63.64 3.60
C THR A 116 1.03 62.28 3.58
N HIS A 117 0.05 62.16 2.69
CA HIS A 117 -0.62 60.89 2.38
C HIS A 117 -0.29 60.52 0.94
N VAL A 118 0.39 59.38 0.77
CA VAL A 118 0.85 58.93 -0.56
C VAL A 118 0.27 57.55 -0.85
N SER A 119 -0.30 57.40 -2.04
CA SER A 119 -0.87 56.16 -2.53
C SER A 119 0.12 55.48 -3.48
N LEU A 120 0.41 54.22 -3.17
CA LEU A 120 1.24 53.32 -3.95
C LEU A 120 0.33 52.38 -4.73
N VAL A 121 0.50 52.32 -6.05
CA VAL A 121 -0.23 51.41 -6.92
C VAL A 121 0.69 50.27 -7.32
N PHE A 122 0.39 49.09 -6.81
CA PHE A 122 1.10 47.85 -7.13
C PHE A 122 0.33 47.06 -8.17
N GLU A 123 1.06 46.34 -9.02
CA GLU A 123 0.54 45.38 -10.01
C GLU A 123 1.12 44.00 -9.72
N LYS A 124 0.23 43.01 -9.57
CA LYS A 124 0.62 41.62 -9.37
C LYS A 124 0.85 40.96 -10.74
N ASN A 125 2.06 40.45 -10.94
CA ASN A 125 2.42 39.62 -12.10
C ASN A 125 2.63 38.18 -11.64
N ALA A 126 1.56 37.55 -11.15
CA ALA A 126 1.63 36.16 -10.70
C ALA A 126 1.59 35.22 -11.92
N HIS A 127 2.77 34.76 -12.36
CA HIS A 127 2.82 33.63 -13.28
C HIS A 127 2.84 32.32 -12.47
N PHE A 128 1.82 31.49 -12.67
CA PHE A 128 1.70 30.22 -11.95
C PHE A 128 2.67 29.17 -12.51
N TRP A 129 2.84 29.11 -13.84
CA TRP A 129 3.66 28.10 -14.48
C TRP A 129 5.13 28.52 -14.48
N SER A 130 5.98 27.72 -13.84
CA SER A 130 7.42 27.76 -14.05
C SER A 130 7.88 26.37 -14.44
N GLU A 131 9.04 26.26 -15.10
CA GLU A 131 9.59 24.97 -15.53
C GLU A 131 9.67 23.97 -14.37
N ASN A 132 10.12 24.44 -13.20
CA ASN A 132 10.20 23.61 -11.99
C ASN A 132 8.83 23.14 -11.50
N ARG A 133 7.80 23.99 -11.55
CA ARG A 133 6.43 23.62 -11.13
C ARG A 133 5.81 22.59 -12.07
N PHE A 134 6.12 22.68 -13.37
CA PHE A 134 5.72 21.66 -14.33
C PHE A 134 6.37 20.30 -14.03
N LEU A 135 7.66 20.29 -13.71
CA LEU A 135 8.37 19.06 -13.30
C LEU A 135 7.77 18.43 -12.04
N ILE A 136 7.35 19.25 -11.06
CA ILE A 136 6.68 18.75 -9.85
C ILE A 136 5.33 18.09 -10.18
N CYS A 137 4.52 18.69 -11.05
CA CYS A 137 3.28 18.08 -11.52
C CYS A 137 3.53 16.74 -12.25
N LEU A 138 4.58 16.67 -13.09
CA LEU A 138 4.98 15.43 -13.75
C LEU A 138 5.40 14.36 -12.73
N LEU A 139 6.14 14.74 -11.69
CA LEU A 139 6.52 13.85 -10.60
C LEU A 139 5.29 13.29 -9.87
N PHE A 140 4.27 14.12 -9.58
CA PHE A 140 3.02 13.61 -9.01
C PHE A 140 2.30 12.62 -9.93
N LEU A 141 2.35 12.84 -11.25
CA LEU A 141 1.78 11.89 -12.22
C LEU A 141 2.50 10.54 -12.17
N VAL A 142 3.83 10.55 -12.16
CA VAL A 142 4.64 9.33 -12.04
C VAL A 142 4.34 8.61 -10.72
N LEU A 143 4.33 9.34 -9.60
CA LEU A 143 4.04 8.78 -8.29
C LEU A 143 2.64 8.17 -8.21
N SER A 144 1.64 8.82 -8.83
CA SER A 144 0.27 8.30 -8.88
C SER A 144 0.18 7.00 -9.68
N ILE A 145 0.91 6.89 -10.79
CA ILE A 145 0.98 5.64 -11.58
C ILE A 145 1.64 4.52 -10.77
N LEU A 146 2.75 4.82 -10.09
CA LEU A 146 3.44 3.86 -9.23
C LEU A 146 2.54 3.40 -8.09
N PHE A 147 1.80 4.33 -7.47
CA PHE A 147 0.86 4.03 -6.40
C PHE A 147 -0.31 3.17 -6.87
N SER A 148 -0.89 3.43 -8.06
CA SER A 148 -1.90 2.54 -8.65
C SER A 148 -1.38 1.13 -8.92
N LYS A 149 -0.12 1.00 -9.37
CA LYS A 149 0.52 -0.31 -9.57
C LYS A 149 0.78 -1.01 -8.25
N TRP A 150 1.24 -0.28 -7.23
CA TRP A 150 1.47 -0.80 -5.89
C TRP A 150 0.17 -1.25 -5.22
N LEU A 151 -0.88 -0.44 -5.29
CA LEU A 151 -2.21 -0.78 -4.77
C LEU A 151 -2.80 -2.01 -5.46
N LYS A 152 -2.65 -2.10 -6.80
CA LYS A 152 -3.01 -3.31 -7.54
C LYS A 152 -2.15 -4.50 -7.12
N SER A 153 -0.87 -4.29 -6.83
CA SER A 153 0.03 -5.34 -6.35
C SER A 153 -0.30 -5.78 -4.93
N ILE A 154 -0.83 -4.93 -4.06
CA ILE A 154 -1.22 -5.27 -2.69
C ILE A 154 -2.59 -5.96 -2.65
N ILE A 155 -3.55 -5.42 -3.38
CA ILE A 155 -4.90 -6.00 -3.43
C ILE A 155 -4.92 -7.27 -4.31
N GLY A 156 -4.04 -7.32 -5.31
CA GLY A 156 -3.76 -8.52 -6.10
C GLY A 156 -2.61 -9.37 -5.55
N MET A 157 -1.99 -8.98 -4.44
CA MET A 157 -1.12 -9.86 -3.66
C MET A 157 -2.07 -10.75 -2.85
N PRO A 158 -2.13 -12.06 -3.10
CA PRO A 158 -2.37 -12.96 -1.99
C PRO A 158 -1.30 -12.64 -0.93
N VAL A 159 -1.63 -12.77 0.35
CA VAL A 159 -0.82 -12.35 1.52
C VAL A 159 0.55 -13.09 1.65
N GLY A 160 1.07 -13.70 0.58
CA GLY A 160 2.38 -14.37 0.56
C GLY A 160 3.07 -14.34 -0.80
N ALA A 161 3.40 -13.16 -1.35
CA ALA A 161 4.20 -13.10 -2.59
C ALA A 161 5.43 -12.18 -2.47
N LYS A 162 6.62 -12.77 -2.33
CA LYS A 162 7.81 -12.44 -3.14
C LYS A 162 9.00 -13.33 -2.74
N GLY A 163 9.17 -14.41 -3.48
CA GLY A 163 10.47 -14.98 -3.85
C GLY A 163 10.48 -15.15 -5.38
N PRO A 164 11.59 -14.87 -6.09
CA PRO A 164 11.61 -14.96 -7.55
C PRO A 164 11.65 -16.42 -7.98
N SER A 165 10.60 -16.91 -8.64
CA SER A 165 10.59 -18.23 -9.27
C SER A 165 11.19 -18.15 -10.68
N LEU A 166 12.31 -18.86 -10.86
CA LEU A 166 12.74 -19.36 -12.15
C LEU A 166 11.75 -20.45 -12.60
N ASN A 167 11.50 -20.48 -13.91
CA ASN A 167 10.71 -21.46 -14.68
C ASN A 167 9.21 -21.15 -14.77
N ALA A 168 8.90 -20.25 -15.70
CA ALA A 168 7.61 -20.23 -16.36
C ALA A 168 7.62 -21.35 -17.42
N ASP A 169 6.86 -22.41 -17.18
CA ASP A 169 6.28 -23.20 -18.26
C ASP A 169 4.76 -23.23 -18.09
N THR A 170 4.14 -22.97 -19.23
CA THR A 170 2.74 -22.68 -19.48
C THR A 170 1.87 -23.91 -19.29
N ASP A 171 0.77 -23.79 -18.53
CA ASP A 171 -0.46 -24.49 -18.89
C ASP A 171 -1.71 -23.73 -18.40
N LEU A 172 -2.46 -23.22 -19.38
CA LEU A 172 -3.68 -22.43 -19.21
C LEU A 172 -4.86 -23.36 -19.51
N GLY A 173 -5.74 -23.64 -18.55
CA GLY A 173 -7.05 -24.18 -18.93
C GLY A 173 -7.95 -24.88 -17.93
N LYS A 174 -7.56 -25.11 -16.67
CA LYS A 174 -8.48 -25.62 -15.64
C LYS A 174 -8.34 -24.82 -14.34
N PRO A 175 -9.44 -24.51 -13.63
CA PRO A 175 -9.32 -24.01 -12.26
C PRO A 175 -8.52 -25.05 -11.48
N LYS A 176 -7.33 -24.67 -11.02
CA LYS A 176 -6.42 -25.55 -10.30
C LYS A 176 -7.09 -25.92 -8.98
N GLU A 177 -7.71 -27.10 -8.90
CA GLU A 177 -8.30 -27.60 -7.65
C GLU A 177 -7.26 -27.63 -6.53
N LEU A 178 -7.66 -27.29 -5.30
CA LEU A 178 -6.75 -27.22 -4.17
C LEU A 178 -6.14 -28.61 -3.89
N ALA A 179 -4.83 -28.72 -4.12
CA ALA A 179 -4.07 -29.91 -3.76
C ALA A 179 -3.26 -29.68 -2.48
N LEU A 180 -3.30 -30.64 -1.56
CA LEU A 180 -2.45 -30.64 -0.37
C LEU A 180 -1.07 -31.17 -0.76
N ILE A 181 -0.03 -30.35 -0.56
CA ILE A 181 1.36 -30.69 -0.89
C ILE A 181 2.09 -31.07 0.40
N ILE A 182 2.60 -32.30 0.45
CA ILE A 182 3.37 -32.84 1.56
C ILE A 182 4.80 -33.07 1.09
N ASP A 183 5.76 -32.32 1.64
CA ASP A 183 7.17 -32.45 1.28
C ASP A 183 7.95 -33.18 2.39
N LEU A 184 8.46 -34.37 2.06
CA LEU A 184 9.25 -35.20 2.95
C LEU A 184 10.68 -34.69 3.13
N ASN A 185 11.24 -33.95 2.15
CA ASN A 185 12.61 -33.43 2.20
C ASN A 185 12.75 -32.25 3.17
N THR A 186 11.67 -31.48 3.33
CA THR A 186 11.62 -30.33 4.24
C THR A 186 10.73 -30.59 5.45
N LYS A 187 9.95 -31.68 5.45
CA LYS A 187 8.97 -32.06 6.48
C LYS A 187 7.85 -31.02 6.65
N THR A 188 7.35 -30.52 5.53
CA THR A 188 6.39 -29.43 5.51
C THR A 188 5.08 -29.81 4.82
N LEU A 189 3.98 -29.26 5.32
CA LEU A 189 2.68 -29.24 4.64
C LEU A 189 2.47 -27.86 4.01
N SER A 190 1.95 -27.83 2.80
CA SER A 190 1.51 -26.61 2.12
C SER A 190 0.30 -26.94 1.24
N ASN A 191 -0.31 -25.95 0.62
CA ASN A 191 -1.38 -26.16 -0.35
C ASN A 191 -0.96 -25.63 -1.73
N SER A 192 -1.63 -26.07 -2.79
CA SER A 192 -1.26 -25.75 -4.17
C SER A 192 -1.44 -24.30 -4.57
N TYR A 193 -2.18 -23.52 -3.79
CA TYR A 193 -2.36 -22.08 -3.97
C TYR A 193 -1.29 -21.27 -3.25
N MET A 194 -0.80 -21.77 -2.11
CA MET A 194 0.25 -21.17 -1.29
C MET A 194 1.37 -22.19 -0.99
N PRO A 195 2.17 -22.57 -1.99
CA PRO A 195 3.27 -23.53 -1.79
C PRO A 195 4.34 -23.02 -0.83
N ASP A 196 4.49 -21.70 -0.71
CA ASP A 196 5.46 -21.04 0.19
C ASP A 196 4.97 -20.97 1.65
N ALA A 197 3.65 -21.13 1.89
CA ALA A 197 3.08 -21.18 3.23
C ALA A 197 3.25 -22.60 3.81
N THR A 198 4.48 -22.92 4.17
CA THR A 198 4.87 -24.23 4.67
C THR A 198 4.74 -24.32 6.19
N VAL A 199 4.01 -25.31 6.67
CA VAL A 199 3.93 -25.63 8.10
C VAL A 199 4.75 -26.88 8.38
N CYS A 200 5.72 -26.77 9.29
CA CYS A 200 6.57 -27.88 9.68
C CYS A 200 5.82 -28.85 10.60
N LEU A 201 5.84 -30.15 10.28
CA LEU A 201 5.35 -31.19 11.18
C LEU A 201 6.50 -31.93 11.85
N ALA A 202 6.27 -32.35 13.10
CA ALA A 202 7.14 -33.31 13.74
C ALA A 202 7.09 -34.67 13.00
N ASN A 203 8.20 -35.40 13.02
CA ASN A 203 8.36 -36.64 12.25
C ASN A 203 7.24 -37.65 12.51
N LYS A 204 6.83 -37.82 13.77
CA LYS A 204 5.78 -38.79 14.15
C LYS A 204 4.41 -38.41 13.58
N PRO A 205 3.87 -37.19 13.79
CA PRO A 205 2.68 -36.69 13.08
C PRO A 205 2.74 -36.80 11.57
N LEU A 206 3.87 -36.43 10.96
CA LEU A 206 4.03 -36.44 9.50
C LEU A 206 3.90 -37.86 8.92
N CYS A 207 4.66 -38.81 9.47
CA CYS A 207 4.59 -40.21 9.06
C CYS A 207 3.19 -40.81 9.26
N PHE A 208 2.56 -40.49 10.40
CA PHE A 208 1.22 -40.98 10.71
C PHE A 208 0.17 -40.42 9.76
N TYR A 209 0.25 -39.13 9.42
CA TYR A 209 -0.71 -38.49 8.53
C TYR A 209 -0.61 -39.02 7.09
N LEU A 210 0.60 -39.20 6.57
CA LEU A 210 0.82 -39.82 5.26
C LEU A 210 0.27 -41.24 5.19
N ALA A 211 0.52 -42.03 6.23
CA ALA A 211 -0.05 -43.37 6.35
C ALA A 211 -1.57 -43.35 6.43
N LEU A 212 -2.14 -42.40 7.17
CA LEU A 212 -3.59 -42.23 7.29
C LEU A 212 -4.23 -41.88 5.95
N ILE A 213 -3.61 -41.00 5.17
CA ILE A 213 -4.06 -40.66 3.81
C ILE A 213 -4.08 -41.89 2.91
N GLU A 214 -2.97 -42.63 2.86
CA GLU A 214 -2.83 -43.82 2.00
C GLU A 214 -3.81 -44.92 2.45
N PHE A 215 -3.87 -45.18 3.75
CA PHE A 215 -4.79 -46.15 4.33
C PHE A 215 -6.26 -45.82 4.05
N CYS A 216 -6.70 -44.57 4.25
CA CYS A 216 -8.08 -44.17 4.01
C CYS A 216 -8.44 -44.10 2.51
N ARG A 217 -7.45 -43.96 1.62
CA ARG A 217 -7.67 -44.03 0.17
C ARG A 217 -7.95 -45.47 -0.28
N ASP A 218 -7.25 -46.43 0.31
CA ASP A 218 -7.34 -47.86 -0.05
C ASP A 218 -8.47 -48.58 0.70
N ASN A 219 -8.79 -48.15 1.92
CA ASN A 219 -9.80 -48.76 2.80
C ASN A 219 -10.93 -47.78 3.17
N LYS A 220 -11.89 -47.59 2.26
CA LYS A 220 -12.99 -46.60 2.39
C LYS A 220 -14.03 -46.93 3.47
N ASP A 221 -14.24 -48.22 3.73
CA ASP A 221 -15.32 -48.69 4.62
C ASP A 221 -14.85 -48.98 6.06
N VAL A 222 -13.55 -48.79 6.34
CA VAL A 222 -12.96 -49.11 7.64
C VAL A 222 -13.13 -47.95 8.62
N VAL A 223 -13.87 -48.20 9.70
CA VAL A 223 -14.12 -47.22 10.77
C VAL A 223 -12.99 -47.24 11.80
N LEU A 224 -12.07 -46.27 11.69
CA LEU A 224 -10.93 -46.12 12.59
C LEU A 224 -11.34 -45.46 13.92
N ASN A 225 -11.43 -46.23 15.01
CA ASN A 225 -11.88 -45.72 16.32
C ASN A 225 -10.70 -45.37 17.24
N GLN A 226 -10.78 -44.24 17.95
CA GLN A 226 -9.71 -43.77 18.85
C GLN A 226 -9.51 -44.67 20.09
N ASN A 227 -10.55 -45.39 20.52
CA ASN A 227 -10.52 -46.30 21.67
C ASN A 227 -9.96 -47.70 21.34
N LYS A 228 -9.63 -47.96 20.07
CA LYS A 228 -9.06 -49.22 19.61
C LYS A 228 -7.60 -48.98 19.23
N TYR A 229 -6.81 -50.06 19.24
CA TYR A 229 -5.48 -50.02 18.67
C TYR A 229 -5.55 -49.60 17.20
N VAL A 230 -4.53 -48.85 16.78
CA VAL A 230 -4.32 -48.49 15.38
C VAL A 230 -4.12 -49.80 14.59
N PRO A 231 -4.81 -50.00 13.44
CA PRO A 231 -4.63 -51.19 12.62
C PRO A 231 -3.16 -51.42 12.24
N ASP A 232 -2.72 -52.67 12.25
CA ASP A 232 -1.32 -53.02 11.96
C ASP A 232 -0.89 -52.56 10.57
N GLU A 233 -1.76 -52.65 9.57
CA GLU A 233 -1.53 -52.13 8.21
C GLU A 233 -1.21 -50.62 8.19
N LEU A 234 -1.91 -49.83 9.02
CA LEU A 234 -1.65 -48.39 9.13
C LEU A 234 -0.31 -48.13 9.83
N ILE A 235 0.03 -48.94 10.84
CA ILE A 235 1.33 -48.88 11.53
C ILE A 235 2.47 -49.23 10.55
N GLU A 236 2.30 -50.22 9.69
CA GLU A 236 3.26 -50.60 8.66
C GLU A 236 3.49 -49.46 7.65
N LEU A 237 2.43 -48.84 7.16
CA LEU A 237 2.53 -47.66 6.28
C LEU A 237 3.25 -46.50 6.99
N ALA A 238 2.93 -46.22 8.25
CA ALA A 238 3.58 -45.15 9.00
C ALA A 238 5.07 -45.44 9.22
N ASN A 239 5.44 -46.70 9.46
CA ASN A 239 6.82 -47.13 9.58
C ASN A 239 7.57 -47.01 8.23
N LYS A 240 6.92 -47.31 7.10
CA LYS A 240 7.51 -47.11 5.77
C LYS A 240 7.94 -45.65 5.55
N TYR A 241 7.06 -44.69 5.84
CA TYR A 241 7.42 -43.26 5.76
C TYR A 241 8.46 -42.85 6.81
N PHE A 242 8.48 -43.49 7.98
CA PHE A 242 9.51 -43.25 8.98
C PHE A 242 10.90 -43.68 8.50
N TYR A 243 11.02 -44.84 7.84
CA TYR A 243 12.29 -45.24 7.22
C TYR A 243 12.73 -44.27 6.13
N ARG A 244 11.79 -43.78 5.32
CA ARG A 244 12.10 -42.75 4.31
C ARG A 244 12.67 -41.49 4.95
N LEU A 245 12.13 -41.04 6.09
CA LEU A 245 12.70 -39.91 6.83
C LEU A 245 14.08 -40.20 7.43
N ILE A 246 14.39 -41.46 7.76
CA ILE A 246 15.75 -41.87 8.18
C ILE A 246 16.71 -41.76 6.99
N GLU A 247 16.33 -42.28 5.82
CA GLU A 247 17.13 -42.20 4.58
C GLU A 247 17.43 -40.75 4.19
N LEU A 248 16.45 -39.85 4.33
CA LEU A 248 16.60 -38.42 4.08
C LEU A 248 17.39 -37.67 5.18
N GLY A 249 17.86 -38.37 6.22
CA GLY A 249 18.68 -37.80 7.30
C GLY A 249 17.89 -36.98 8.33
N HIS A 250 16.55 -37.06 8.33
CA HIS A 250 15.71 -36.26 9.23
C HIS A 250 15.56 -36.85 10.63
N THR A 251 15.97 -38.09 10.86
CA THR A 251 15.95 -38.71 12.19
C THR A 251 16.87 -39.91 12.32
N ILE A 252 17.38 -40.11 13.54
CA ILE A 252 18.18 -41.28 13.96
C ILE A 252 17.53 -41.99 15.17
N ARG A 253 16.27 -41.68 15.48
CA ARG A 253 15.59 -42.15 16.70
C ARG A 253 14.94 -43.54 16.51
N LYS A 254 14.67 -44.21 17.64
CA LYS A 254 13.89 -45.45 17.69
C LYS A 254 12.49 -45.28 17.08
N ARG A 255 11.95 -46.36 16.50
CA ARG A 255 10.62 -46.40 15.86
C ARG A 255 9.55 -45.80 16.78
N PRO A 256 8.72 -44.87 16.29
CA PRO A 256 7.67 -44.26 17.10
C PRO A 256 6.54 -45.25 17.41
N ASN A 257 6.04 -45.24 18.65
CA ASN A 257 4.82 -45.97 19.01
C ASN A 257 3.60 -45.08 18.77
N PHE A 258 2.77 -45.40 17.78
CA PHE A 258 1.60 -44.59 17.42
C PHE A 258 0.37 -44.80 18.33
N ASN A 259 0.31 -45.90 19.07
CA ASN A 259 -0.80 -46.20 19.97
C ASN A 259 -0.77 -45.36 21.26
N SER A 260 0.42 -45.16 21.85
CA SER A 260 0.56 -44.51 23.17
C SER A 260 0.38 -42.99 23.17
N SER A 261 0.05 -42.36 22.04
CA SER A 261 -0.19 -40.92 21.96
C SER A 261 -1.05 -40.49 20.76
N LEU A 262 -1.97 -41.36 20.32
CA LEU A 262 -2.76 -41.14 19.10
C LEU A 262 -3.50 -39.79 19.11
N GLU A 263 -4.18 -39.45 20.21
CA GLU A 263 -4.92 -38.18 20.33
C GLU A 263 -4.02 -36.95 20.19
N LYS A 264 -2.83 -36.99 20.80
CA LYS A 264 -1.84 -35.91 20.70
C LYS A 264 -1.34 -35.78 19.26
N THR A 265 -1.01 -36.90 18.62
CA THR A 265 -0.57 -36.94 17.22
C THR A 265 -1.64 -36.39 16.27
N LEU A 266 -2.90 -36.79 16.44
CA LEU A 266 -4.02 -36.25 15.67
C LEU A 266 -4.24 -34.75 15.93
N SER A 267 -4.03 -34.28 17.16
CA SER A 267 -4.17 -32.86 17.51
C SER A 267 -3.08 -32.00 16.87
N GLU A 268 -1.84 -32.49 16.81
CA GLU A 268 -0.74 -31.81 16.12
C GLU A 268 -0.99 -31.74 14.60
N ILE A 269 -1.50 -32.81 13.99
CA ILE A 269 -1.90 -32.82 12.57
C ILE A 269 -3.00 -31.79 12.31
N ARG A 270 -4.06 -31.79 13.14
CA ARG A 270 -5.17 -30.83 13.02
C ARG A 270 -4.70 -29.39 13.11
N ALA A 271 -3.86 -29.07 14.09
CA ALA A 271 -3.33 -27.71 14.26
C ALA A 271 -2.54 -27.26 13.03
N ALA A 272 -1.71 -28.14 12.45
CA ALA A 272 -0.97 -27.81 11.24
C ALA A 272 -1.88 -27.64 10.01
N LEU A 273 -2.93 -28.47 9.88
CA LEU A 273 -3.92 -28.33 8.81
C LEU A 273 -4.79 -27.08 8.99
N ASP A 274 -5.07 -26.67 10.22
CA ASP A 274 -5.79 -25.42 10.50
C ASP A 274 -4.99 -24.21 10.01
N GLU A 275 -3.66 -24.24 10.14
CA GLU A 275 -2.77 -23.21 9.63
C GLU A 275 -2.65 -23.26 8.09
N VAL A 276 -2.49 -24.45 7.49
CA VAL A 276 -2.39 -24.61 6.02
C VAL A 276 -3.70 -24.32 5.28
N LEU A 277 -4.85 -24.60 5.89
CA LEU A 277 -6.18 -24.46 5.28
C LEU A 277 -6.99 -23.27 5.84
N ASN A 278 -6.32 -22.33 6.51
CA ASN A 278 -6.98 -21.18 7.14
C ASN A 278 -7.83 -20.37 6.13
N GLU A 279 -7.30 -20.17 4.92
CA GLU A 279 -7.98 -19.43 3.85
C GLU A 279 -9.05 -20.24 3.10
N HIS A 280 -9.10 -21.56 3.31
CA HIS A 280 -9.98 -22.51 2.62
C HIS A 280 -10.64 -23.49 3.61
N PRO A 281 -11.52 -23.00 4.51
CA PRO A 281 -12.15 -23.82 5.54
C PRO A 281 -13.07 -24.91 4.98
N ASP A 282 -13.58 -24.71 3.77
CA ASP A 282 -14.37 -25.68 2.99
C ASP A 282 -13.60 -26.97 2.66
N MET A 283 -12.27 -26.87 2.50
CA MET A 283 -11.43 -28.04 2.22
C MET A 283 -11.11 -28.88 3.47
N LYS A 284 -11.47 -28.40 4.68
CA LYS A 284 -11.27 -29.15 5.92
C LYS A 284 -12.08 -30.45 5.92
N ASP A 285 -13.26 -30.47 5.31
CA ASP A 285 -14.09 -31.69 5.21
C ASP A 285 -13.42 -32.84 4.44
N ILE A 286 -12.36 -32.56 3.69
CA ILE A 286 -11.60 -33.52 2.87
C ILE A 286 -10.32 -33.99 3.56
N TYR A 287 -9.50 -33.04 4.05
CA TYR A 287 -8.15 -33.34 4.53
C TYR A 287 -8.03 -33.43 6.07
N TYR A 288 -9.04 -32.98 6.80
CA TYR A 288 -9.00 -32.81 8.25
C TYR A 288 -9.47 -34.08 8.99
N PRO A 289 -8.64 -34.69 9.87
CA PRO A 289 -9.08 -35.79 10.71
C PRO A 289 -10.18 -35.33 11.69
N PRO A 290 -11.38 -35.93 11.70
CA PRO A 290 -12.48 -35.49 12.56
C PRO A 290 -12.12 -35.57 14.06
N LYS A 291 -12.56 -34.58 14.83
CA LYS A 291 -12.40 -34.53 16.29
C LYS A 291 -13.58 -35.24 16.96
N ALA A 292 -13.30 -35.98 18.04
CA ALA A 292 -14.38 -36.53 18.86
C ALA A 292 -15.11 -35.37 19.57
N TYR A 293 -16.44 -35.30 19.46
CA TYR A 293 -17.28 -34.31 20.13
C TYR A 293 -18.11 -35.00 21.23
N GLY A 294 -18.11 -34.44 22.44
CA GLY A 294 -18.91 -34.93 23.59
C GLY A 294 -18.23 -34.68 24.94
N GLU A 295 -19.03 -34.47 25.99
CA GLU A 295 -18.56 -34.30 27.36
C GLU A 295 -17.78 -35.54 27.84
N GLY A 296 -16.48 -35.35 28.05
CA GLY A 296 -15.59 -36.39 28.59
C GLY A 296 -14.91 -37.25 27.52
N SER A 297 -13.66 -37.64 27.82
CA SER A 297 -12.76 -38.43 26.95
C SER A 297 -13.22 -39.86 26.63
N ARG A 298 -14.52 -40.14 26.75
CA ARG A 298 -15.13 -41.48 26.65
C ARG A 298 -16.27 -41.54 25.64
N SER A 299 -16.42 -40.55 24.75
CA SER A 299 -17.34 -40.67 23.62
C SER A 299 -16.82 -41.76 22.66
N ARG A 300 -17.52 -42.90 22.63
CA ARG A 300 -17.04 -44.20 22.13
C ARG A 300 -17.21 -44.41 20.61
N LEU A 301 -17.69 -43.43 19.86
CA LEU A 301 -18.23 -43.67 18.51
C LEU A 301 -17.67 -42.77 17.40
N HIS A 302 -16.60 -42.02 17.65
CA HIS A 302 -16.03 -41.13 16.64
C HIS A 302 -14.84 -41.76 15.94
N SER A 303 -14.98 -41.94 14.62
CA SER A 303 -13.87 -42.32 13.77
C SER A 303 -12.91 -41.16 13.58
N TYR A 304 -11.61 -41.42 13.41
CA TYR A 304 -10.61 -40.43 13.00
C TYR A 304 -10.20 -40.56 11.52
N GLY A 305 -10.85 -41.46 10.76
CA GLY A 305 -10.56 -41.68 9.35
C GLY A 305 -10.95 -40.50 8.46
N LEU A 306 -10.25 -40.34 7.34
CA LEU A 306 -10.48 -39.27 6.36
C LEU A 306 -11.55 -39.70 5.35
N ILE A 307 -12.81 -39.33 5.61
CA ILE A 307 -13.99 -39.84 4.89
C ILE A 307 -14.03 -39.39 3.42
N ASN A 308 -13.59 -38.15 3.13
CA ASN A 308 -13.69 -37.57 1.79
C ASN A 308 -12.34 -37.50 1.05
N ILE A 309 -11.29 -38.16 1.54
CA ILE A 309 -9.92 -38.03 0.99
C ILE A 309 -9.83 -38.44 -0.49
N ALA A 310 -10.73 -39.31 -0.95
CA ALA A 310 -10.82 -39.72 -2.36
C ALA A 310 -11.23 -38.58 -3.31
N LYS A 311 -11.84 -37.50 -2.78
CA LYS A 311 -12.18 -36.28 -3.53
C LYS A 311 -11.06 -35.24 -3.51
N GLY A 312 -10.02 -35.45 -2.68
CA GLY A 312 -8.91 -34.52 -2.51
C GLY A 312 -7.72 -34.85 -3.41
N ASN A 313 -7.07 -33.82 -3.93
CA ASN A 313 -5.81 -33.91 -4.65
C ASN A 313 -4.64 -33.81 -3.64
N ILE A 314 -3.73 -34.78 -3.64
CA ILE A 314 -2.60 -34.82 -2.71
C ILE A 314 -1.33 -35.06 -3.50
N GLU A 315 -0.35 -34.19 -3.32
CA GLU A 315 0.96 -34.27 -3.93
C GLU A 315 1.99 -34.58 -2.85
N ILE A 316 2.78 -35.64 -3.02
CA ILE A 316 3.82 -36.04 -2.07
C ILE A 316 5.19 -35.87 -2.74
N LYS A 317 6.02 -34.97 -2.22
CA LYS A 317 7.40 -34.76 -2.67
C LYS A 317 8.38 -35.53 -1.80
N GLY A 318 9.38 -36.15 -2.41
CA GLY A 318 10.39 -36.96 -1.71
C GLY A 318 9.93 -38.37 -1.32
N LYS A 319 8.86 -38.89 -1.96
CA LYS A 319 8.45 -40.30 -1.82
C LYS A 319 9.57 -41.26 -2.25
#